data_AF-A0A061NW64-F1
#
_entry.id   AF-A0A061NW64-F1
#
_cell.length_a   1.000
_cell.length_b   1.000
_cell.length_c   1.000
_cell.angle_alpha   90.00
_cell.angle_beta   90.00
_cell.angle_gamma   90.00
#
_symmetry.space_group_name_H-M   'P 1'
#
loop_
_entity.id
_entity.type
_entity.pdbx_description
1 polymer ?
#
loop_
_entity_poly.entity_id
_entity_poly.type
_entity_poly.pdbx_seq_one_letter_code
_entity_poly.pdbx_strand_id
1 'polypeptide(L)'
;MSWDRHFHFPNATRRFYAEMWWNEKKRRVYDSLGKSGRLVQPLDFHVTDTGALLITSDETYTSVGNRLLRLPKALSAKVNVYEKATSANTIQIFVHIEHVTTVLMYEGEATVEEIR
;
A
#
# COMPACT_ATOMS: atom_id res chain seq x y z
N MET A 1 9.38 1.21 -9.26
CA MET A 1 9.62 2.35 -8.35
C MET A 1 9.61 1.81 -6.94
N SER A 2 10.59 2.21 -6.13
CA SER A 2 10.69 1.74 -4.75
C SER A 2 10.40 2.88 -3.80
N TRP A 3 9.65 2.58 -2.75
CA TRP A 3 9.22 3.52 -1.74
C TRP A 3 9.64 3.03 -0.37
N ASP A 4 10.06 3.97 0.47
CA ASP A 4 10.41 3.70 1.85
C ASP A 4 9.74 4.72 2.76
N ARG A 5 8.61 4.35 3.34
CA ARG A 5 7.78 5.23 4.17
C ARG A 5 8.02 4.96 5.64
N HIS A 6 8.35 5.99 6.41
CA HIS A 6 8.58 5.89 7.85
C HIS A 6 7.48 6.66 8.57
N PHE A 7 6.82 6.03 9.53
CA PHE A 7 5.79 6.63 10.38
C PHE A 7 6.27 6.64 11.82
N HIS A 8 6.38 7.83 12.40
CA HIS A 8 6.84 8.05 13.76
C HIS A 8 5.65 8.18 14.71
N PHE A 9 5.46 7.17 15.55
CA PHE A 9 4.50 7.17 16.66
C PHE A 9 5.25 7.45 17.96
N PRO A 10 4.57 7.91 19.03
CA PRO A 10 5.22 8.31 20.28
C PRO A 10 6.22 7.28 20.85
N ASN A 11 5.93 5.98 20.68
CA ASN A 11 6.74 4.89 21.22
C ASN A 11 7.33 3.94 20.15
N ALA A 12 7.16 4.24 18.87
CA ALA A 12 7.62 3.35 17.80
C ALA A 12 7.76 4.06 16.45
N THR A 13 8.76 3.66 15.66
CA THR A 13 8.80 3.96 14.23
C THR A 13 8.37 2.73 13.44
N ARG A 14 7.45 2.90 12.49
CA ARG A 14 7.06 1.85 11.53
C ARG A 14 7.61 2.19 10.16
N ARG A 15 8.25 1.21 9.53
CA ARG A 15 8.84 1.36 8.19
C ARG A 15 8.11 0.45 7.21
N PHE A 16 7.60 1.03 6.14
CA PHE A 16 6.93 0.33 5.05
C PHE A 16 7.74 0.50 3.79
N TYR A 17 8.38 -0.59 3.39
CA TYR A 17 9.02 -0.69 2.08
C TYR A 17 8.00 -1.22 1.08
N ALA A 18 7.89 -0.54 -0.05
CA ALA A 18 7.02 -0.93 -1.16
C ALA A 18 7.83 -0.92 -2.45
N GLU A 19 7.67 -1.93 -3.28
CA GLU A 19 8.21 -1.94 -4.64
C GLU A 19 7.06 -2.08 -5.61
N MET A 20 6.83 -1.03 -6.40
CA MET A 20 5.67 -0.91 -7.27
C MET A 20 6.07 -0.97 -8.74
N TRP A 21 5.33 -1.74 -9.53
CA TRP A 21 5.51 -1.83 -10.98
C TRP A 21 4.18 -1.96 -11.72
N TRP A 22 4.15 -1.50 -12.96
CA TRP A 22 3.00 -1.66 -13.83
C TRP A 22 2.95 -3.08 -14.41
N ASN A 23 1.81 -3.74 -14.30
CA ASN A 23 1.55 -5.02 -14.95
C ASN A 23 0.71 -4.81 -16.22
N GLU A 24 1.36 -4.87 -17.39
CA GLU A 24 0.70 -4.63 -18.67
C GLU A 24 -0.50 -5.55 -18.93
N LYS A 25 -0.35 -6.84 -18.65
CA LYS A 25 -1.39 -7.85 -18.92
C LYS A 25 -2.66 -7.61 -18.10
N LYS A 26 -2.50 -7.12 -16.87
CA LYS A 26 -3.59 -6.89 -15.93
C LYS A 26 -4.03 -5.43 -15.86
N ARG A 27 -3.28 -4.52 -16.50
CA ARG A 27 -3.48 -3.08 -16.49
C ARG A 27 -3.67 -2.50 -15.09
N ARG A 28 -2.85 -2.96 -14.14
CA ARG A 28 -2.86 -2.54 -12.74
C ARG A 28 -1.44 -2.38 -12.24
N VAL A 29 -1.25 -1.50 -11.26
CA VAL A 29 0.02 -1.43 -10.52
C VAL A 29 0.05 -2.58 -9.52
N TYR A 30 1.18 -3.25 -9.42
CA TYR A 30 1.43 -4.31 -8.45
C TYR A 30 2.39 -3.75 -7.41
N ASP A 31 2.09 -3.98 -6.14
CA ASP A 31 2.91 -3.58 -4.99
C ASP A 31 3.43 -4.83 -4.26
N SER A 32 4.76 -4.96 -4.21
CA SER A 32 5.45 -5.97 -3.42
C SER A 32 5.62 -5.48 -1.98
N LEU A 33 4.98 -6.19 -1.06
CA LEU A 33 4.90 -5.80 0.35
C LEU A 33 6.19 -6.14 1.11
N GLY A 34 6.82 -5.09 1.65
CA GLY A 34 8.01 -5.21 2.46
C GLY A 34 9.24 -5.67 1.67
N LYS A 35 10.39 -5.75 2.36
CA LYS A 35 11.67 -6.08 1.70
C LYS A 35 11.78 -7.53 1.21
N SER A 36 10.93 -8.42 1.72
CA SER A 36 10.98 -9.85 1.35
C SER A 36 10.37 -10.14 -0.02
N GLY A 37 9.47 -9.27 -0.50
CA GLY A 37 8.69 -9.44 -1.72
C GLY A 37 7.90 -10.75 -1.83
N ARG A 38 7.58 -11.39 -0.70
CA ARG A 38 6.83 -12.66 -0.68
C ARG A 38 5.35 -12.48 -0.99
N LEU A 39 4.80 -11.31 -0.68
CA LEU A 39 3.41 -10.97 -0.91
C LEU A 39 3.34 -9.78 -1.87
N VAL A 40 2.42 -9.86 -2.82
CA VAL A 40 2.21 -8.85 -3.85
C VAL A 40 0.73 -8.55 -3.95
N GLN A 41 0.36 -7.28 -4.01
CA GLN A 41 -1.02 -6.84 -4.13
C GLN A 41 -1.20 -5.99 -5.38
N PRO A 42 -2.14 -6.33 -6.28
CA PRO A 42 -2.55 -5.40 -7.31
C PRO A 42 -3.34 -4.26 -6.65
N LEU A 43 -3.07 -3.04 -7.07
CA LEU A 43 -3.67 -1.83 -6.52
C LEU A 43 -4.66 -1.24 -7.52
N ASP A 44 -5.81 -0.82 -7.00
CA ASP A 44 -6.76 0.04 -7.69
C ASP A 44 -6.68 1.44 -7.10
N PHE A 45 -6.75 2.44 -7.97
CA PHE A 45 -6.63 3.84 -7.61
C PHE A 45 -7.91 4.56 -8.00
N HIS A 46 -8.44 5.36 -7.08
CA HIS A 46 -9.62 6.16 -7.30
C HIS A 46 -9.42 7.54 -6.67
N VAL A 47 -9.70 8.60 -7.44
CA VAL A 47 -9.77 9.95 -6.89
C VAL A 47 -11.17 10.15 -6.35
N THR A 48 -11.28 10.39 -5.05
CA THR A 48 -12.55 10.64 -4.36
C THR A 48 -13.11 12.02 -4.71
N ASP A 49 -14.40 12.24 -4.44
CA ASP A 49 -15.07 13.53 -4.68
C ASP A 49 -14.45 14.72 -3.93
N THR A 50 -13.68 14.45 -2.88
CA THR A 50 -12.96 15.47 -2.10
C THR A 50 -11.54 15.76 -2.61
N GLY A 51 -11.15 15.12 -3.72
CA GLY A 51 -9.82 15.25 -4.34
C GLY A 51 -8.73 14.41 -3.69
N ALA A 52 -9.07 13.56 -2.72
CA ALA A 52 -8.11 12.63 -2.12
C ALA A 52 -7.97 11.35 -2.96
N LEU A 53 -6.81 10.71 -2.85
CA LEU A 53 -6.50 9.44 -3.48
C LEU A 53 -6.92 8.29 -2.54
N LEU A 54 -7.81 7.44 -3.02
CA LEU A 54 -8.14 6.16 -2.41
C LEU A 54 -7.42 5.05 -3.20
N ILE A 55 -6.60 4.28 -2.49
CA ILE A 55 -5.89 3.11 -3.01
C ILE A 55 -6.48 1.88 -2.32
N THR A 56 -6.94 0.92 -3.12
CA THR A 56 -7.55 -0.31 -2.60
C THR A 56 -6.89 -1.55 -3.16
N SER A 57 -6.97 -2.64 -2.39
CA SER A 57 -6.68 -3.99 -2.89
C SER A 57 -7.52 -5.00 -2.14
N ASP A 58 -8.01 -6.03 -2.82
CA ASP A 58 -8.70 -7.19 -2.22
C ASP A 58 -8.12 -8.53 -2.69
N GLU A 59 -6.98 -8.48 -3.40
CA GLU A 59 -6.27 -9.65 -3.90
C GLU A 59 -4.87 -9.69 -3.30
N THR A 60 -4.43 -10.88 -2.91
CA THR A 60 -3.04 -11.11 -2.53
C THR A 60 -2.46 -12.21 -3.39
N TYR A 61 -1.26 -11.97 -3.90
CA TYR A 61 -0.44 -12.95 -4.59
C TYR A 61 0.74 -13.30 -3.71
N THR A 62 1.20 -14.53 -3.79
CA THR A 62 2.48 -14.94 -3.24
C THR A 62 3.49 -15.18 -4.35
N SER A 63 4.73 -14.74 -4.13
CA SER A 63 5.84 -15.00 -5.03
C SER A 63 6.44 -16.38 -4.77
N VAL A 64 6.39 -17.26 -5.77
CA VAL A 64 6.98 -18.60 -5.73
C VAL A 64 7.92 -18.76 -6.93
N GLY A 65 9.21 -18.63 -6.68
CA GLY A 65 10.22 -18.50 -7.73
C GLY A 65 9.96 -17.26 -8.58
N ASN A 66 9.80 -17.44 -9.89
CA ASN A 66 9.55 -16.34 -10.83
C ASN A 66 8.05 -16.17 -11.16
N ARG A 67 7.16 -16.75 -10.36
CA ARG A 67 5.71 -16.74 -10.61
C ARG A 67 4.96 -16.11 -9.45
N LEU A 68 3.90 -15.38 -9.79
CA LEU A 68 2.92 -14.90 -8.83
C LEU A 68 1.72 -15.85 -8.81
N LEU A 69 1.48 -16.47 -7.67
CA LEU A 69 0.31 -17.33 -7.43
C LEU A 69 -0.72 -16.56 -6.63
N ARG A 70 -1.94 -16.44 -7.16
CA ARG A 70 -3.03 -15.78 -6.45
C ARG A 70 -3.43 -16.62 -5.24
N LEU A 71 -3.48 -15.99 -4.07
CA LEU A 71 -4.02 -16.62 -2.87
C LEU A 71 -5.55 -16.67 -2.96
N PRO A 72 -6.20 -17.68 -2.35
CA PRO A 72 -7.65 -17.68 -2.16
C PRO A 72 -8.12 -16.37 -1.50
N LYS A 73 -9.34 -15.92 -1.82
CA LYS A 73 -9.93 -14.71 -1.21
C LYS A 73 -9.91 -14.75 0.32
N ALA A 74 -10.16 -15.93 0.90
CA ALA A 74 -10.11 -16.16 2.34
C ALA A 74 -8.73 -15.96 2.97
N LEU A 75 -7.65 -15.83 2.20
CA LEU A 75 -6.28 -15.54 2.65
C LEU A 75 -5.77 -14.18 2.14
N SER A 76 -6.58 -13.46 1.35
CA SER A 76 -6.19 -12.15 0.81
C SER A 76 -6.53 -11.05 1.81
N ALA A 77 -5.54 -10.24 2.16
CA ALA A 77 -5.78 -9.04 2.96
C ALA A 77 -6.45 -7.99 2.07
N LYS A 78 -7.45 -7.30 2.62
CA LYS A 78 -7.99 -6.10 2.01
C LYS A 78 -7.21 -4.89 2.53
N VAL A 79 -6.92 -3.98 1.62
CA VAL A 79 -6.17 -2.77 1.89
C VAL A 79 -7.01 -1.60 1.46
N ASN A 80 -7.13 -0.62 2.34
CA ASN A 80 -7.68 0.69 2.05
C ASN A 80 -6.67 1.73 2.54
N VAL A 81 -6.11 2.49 1.62
CA VAL A 81 -5.21 3.60 1.92
C VAL A 81 -5.84 4.86 1.35
N TYR A 82 -6.04 5.85 2.20
CA TYR A 82 -6.55 7.15 1.82
C TYR A 82 -5.44 8.17 2.02
N GLU A 83 -5.08 8.89 0.96
CA GLU A 83 -4.05 9.92 0.97
C GLU A 83 -4.64 11.23 0.44
N LYS A 84 -4.50 12.30 1.22
CA LYS A 84 -5.00 13.63 0.87
C LYS A 84 -3.89 14.65 1.03
N ALA A 85 -3.55 15.38 -0.04
CA ALA A 85 -2.64 16.50 0.05
C ALA A 85 -3.23 17.62 0.93
N THR A 86 -2.49 18.03 1.95
CA THR A 86 -2.83 19.16 2.83
C THR A 86 -1.95 20.38 2.56
N SER A 87 -0.76 20.17 2.02
CA SER A 87 0.17 21.20 1.55
C SER A 87 0.95 20.70 0.33
N ALA A 88 1.93 21.47 -0.17
CA ALA A 88 2.77 21.06 -1.29
C ALA A 88 3.53 19.75 -1.03
N ASN A 89 3.96 19.52 0.22
CA ASN A 89 4.82 18.39 0.59
C ASN A 89 4.22 17.56 1.74
N THR A 90 2.99 17.82 2.15
CA THR A 90 2.35 17.12 3.27
C THR A 90 1.08 16.43 2.82
N ILE A 91 0.91 15.19 3.25
CA ILE A 91 -0.31 14.41 3.06
C ILE A 91 -0.89 13.99 4.42
N GLN A 92 -2.21 14.05 4.55
CA GLN A 92 -2.92 13.24 5.54
C GLN A 92 -3.05 11.83 4.97
N ILE A 93 -2.78 10.83 5.79
CA ILE A 93 -2.84 9.43 5.40
C ILE A 93 -3.63 8.63 6.44
N PHE A 94 -4.54 7.81 5.94
CA PHE A 94 -5.22 6.78 6.71
C PHE A 94 -4.97 5.43 6.04
N VAL A 95 -4.50 4.46 6.80
CA VAL A 95 -4.24 3.11 6.33
C VAL A 95 -5.04 2.13 7.17
N HIS A 96 -5.77 1.26 6.49
CA HIS A 96 -6.47 0.15 7.10
C HIS A 96 -6.23 -1.12 6.28
N ILE A 97 -5.59 -2.09 6.92
CA ILE A 97 -5.37 -3.42 6.38
C ILE A 97 -6.18 -4.40 7.22
N GLU A 98 -7.10 -5.09 6.57
CA GLU A 98 -7.99 -6.05 7.20
C GLU A 98 -7.89 -7.43 6.55
N HIS A 99 -8.15 -8.45 7.36
CA HIS A 99 -8.38 -9.80 6.91
C HIS A 99 -9.68 -10.30 7.58
N VAL A 100 -9.65 -11.37 8.38
CA VAL A 100 -10.79 -11.69 9.28
C VAL A 100 -10.98 -10.61 10.36
N THR A 101 -9.92 -9.90 10.71
CA THR A 101 -9.91 -8.77 11.64
C THR A 101 -8.93 -7.69 11.15
N THR A 102 -8.90 -6.54 11.79
CA THR A 102 -7.90 -5.51 11.54
C THR A 102 -6.51 -6.06 11.85
N VAL A 103 -5.65 -6.08 10.83
CA VAL A 103 -4.23 -6.45 10.96
C VAL A 103 -3.40 -5.22 11.29
N LEU A 104 -3.70 -4.10 10.65
CA LEU A 104 -2.99 -2.85 10.82
C LEU A 104 -3.95 -1.68 10.56
N MET A 105 -3.91 -0.68 11.42
CA MET A 105 -4.59 0.58 11.20
C MET A 105 -3.76 1.72 11.76
N TYR A 106 -3.64 2.81 11.00
CA TYR A 106 -3.09 4.06 11.50
C TYR A 106 -3.62 5.25 10.71
N GLU A 107 -3.59 6.41 11.35
CA GLU A 107 -3.88 7.70 10.76
C GLU A 107 -2.79 8.68 11.16
N GLY A 108 -2.44 9.61 10.28
CA GLY A 108 -1.54 10.70 10.60
C GLY A 108 -1.25 11.60 9.42
N GLU A 109 -0.20 12.41 9.57
CA GLU A 109 0.36 13.22 8.50
C GLU A 109 1.76 12.72 8.14
N ALA A 110 2.12 12.84 6.87
CA ALA A 110 3.44 12.49 6.36
C ALA A 110 3.97 13.60 5.47
N THR A 111 5.26 13.92 5.62
CA THR A 111 6.00 14.75 4.67
C THR A 111 6.55 13.85 3.56
N VAL A 112 6.33 14.23 2.31
CA VAL A 112 6.81 13.49 1.14
C VAL A 112 8.14 14.08 0.71
N GLU A 113 9.19 13.25 0.72
CA GLU A 113 10.52 13.59 0.22
C GLU A 113 10.87 12.65 -0.93
N GLU A 114 11.22 13.23 -2.09
CA GLU A 114 11.71 12.46 -3.24
C GLU A 114 13.22 12.27 -3.10
N ILE A 115 13.66 11.03 -2.90
CA ILE A 115 15.08 10.68 -2.86
C ILE A 115 15.52 10.35 -4.29
N ARG A 116 16.41 11.18 -4.84
CA ARG A 116 17.02 11.01 -6.17
C ARG A 116 18.15 9.98 -6.17
#